data_AF-A0AAW0XQA7-F1
#
_entry.id   AF-A0AAW0XQA7-F1
#
_cell.length_a   1.000
_cell.length_b   1.000
_cell.length_c   1.000
_cell.angle_alpha   90.00
_cell.angle_beta   90.00
_cell.angle_gamma   90.00
#
_symmetry.space_group_name_H-M   'P 1'
#
loop_
_entity.id
_entity.type
_entity.pdbx_description
1 polymer ?
#
loop_
_entity_poly.entity_id
_entity_poly.type
_entity_poly.pdbx_seq_one_letter_code
_entity_poly.pdbx_strand_id
1 'polypeptide(L)'
;RNDLLNVPYISHDLLNVRYIRNDLLNVPYISHDLLNVRYIRNDLLNVPYISHDLLNVRYIRNDLLNVPYISHDLLNVPYISNDLLNVPYISNDLLNVPYISNDLLNVPYISNDLLNVPYISNDLLNIPYISHDLLNVPYISHDLLNVPYISNDLLNVPYISNDLLNVPYISHDLLNVPYISNDLLNVPYISHDLLNVPYISHDLLN
;
A
#
# COMPACT_ATOMS: atom_id res chain seq x y z
N ARG A 1 -16.65 3.71 19.25
CA ARG A 1 -16.40 4.96 18.50
C ARG A 1 -15.62 5.86 19.44
N ASN A 2 -14.41 6.22 19.06
CA ASN A 2 -13.54 7.10 19.84
C ASN A 2 -13.36 8.38 19.05
N ASP A 3 -13.98 9.46 19.52
CA ASP A 3 -13.77 10.79 18.97
C ASP A 3 -12.88 11.52 19.99
N LEU A 4 -11.57 11.56 19.75
CA LEU A 4 -10.60 12.03 20.73
C LEU A 4 -9.74 13.16 20.16
N LEU A 5 -9.43 14.12 21.04
CA LEU A 5 -8.63 15.30 20.73
C LEU A 5 -7.49 15.41 21.73
N ASN A 6 -6.26 15.63 21.24
CA ASN A 6 -5.07 15.91 22.05
C ASN A 6 -4.76 14.80 23.08
N VAL A 7 -4.90 13.54 22.67
CA VAL A 7 -4.53 12.39 23.52
C VAL A 7 -3.07 12.03 23.24
N PRO A 8 -2.19 11.94 24.25
CA PRO A 8 -0.76 11.76 24.00
C PRO A 8 -0.41 10.40 23.39
N TYR A 9 -1.19 9.37 23.69
CA TYR A 9 -0.95 8.01 23.24
C TYR A 9 -2.26 7.21 23.25
N ILE A 10 -2.47 6.40 22.23
CA ILE A 10 -3.54 5.40 22.19
C ILE A 10 -2.91 4.04 21.96
N SER A 11 -3.22 3.10 22.84
CA SER A 11 -2.96 1.68 22.62
C SER A 11 -4.19 0.88 22.93
N HIS A 12 -4.48 -0.08 22.06
CA HIS A 12 -5.50 -1.07 22.34
C HIS A 12 -5.04 -2.45 21.94
N ASP A 13 -5.18 -3.38 22.89
CA ASP A 13 -5.10 -4.81 22.66
C ASP A 13 -6.50 -5.37 22.76
N LEU A 14 -7.15 -5.61 21.62
CA LEU A 14 -8.57 -5.97 21.60
C LEU A 14 -8.79 -7.32 20.91
N LEU A 15 -9.73 -8.07 21.49
CA LEU A 15 -10.15 -9.37 21.00
C LEU A 15 -11.65 -9.35 20.69
N ASN A 16 -12.03 -9.93 19.55
CA ASN A 16 -13.43 -10.16 19.16
C ASN A 16 -14.26 -8.87 19.08
N VAL A 17 -13.73 -7.84 18.42
CA VAL A 17 -14.41 -6.55 18.27
C VAL A 17 -15.22 -6.52 16.99
N ARG A 18 -16.50 -6.14 17.07
CA ARG A 18 -17.31 -6.04 15.86
C ARG A 18 -16.99 -4.78 15.05
N TYR A 19 -16.77 -3.65 15.71
CA TYR A 19 -16.50 -2.38 15.04
C TYR A 19 -15.52 -1.56 15.86
N ILE A 20 -14.45 -1.10 15.22
CA ILE A 20 -13.60 -0.03 15.69
C ILE A 20 -13.83 1.16 14.77
N ARG A 21 -14.14 2.30 15.37
CA ARG A 21 -14.24 3.57 14.66
C ARG A 21 -13.53 4.63 15.46
N ASN A 22 -12.51 5.24 14.89
CA ASN A 22 -11.74 6.29 15.54
C ASN A 22 -11.74 7.54 14.65
N ASP A 23 -12.19 8.66 15.20
CA ASP A 23 -12.10 9.98 14.57
C ASP A 23 -11.13 10.79 15.48
N LEU A 24 -9.84 10.81 15.16
CA LEU A 24 -8.79 11.28 16.09
C LEU A 24 -8.04 12.51 15.56
N LEU A 25 -7.77 13.44 16.47
CA LEU A 25 -7.02 14.66 16.18
C LEU A 25 -5.89 14.86 17.20
N ASN A 26 -4.67 15.08 16.69
CA ASN A 26 -3.46 15.35 17.47
C ASN A 26 -3.19 14.24 18.48
N VAL A 27 -3.03 13.02 17.97
CA VAL A 27 -2.62 11.86 18.77
C VAL A 27 -1.21 11.47 18.35
N PRO A 28 -0.16 11.82 19.10
CA PRO A 28 1.22 11.56 18.70
C PRO A 28 1.51 10.11 18.29
N TYR A 29 0.88 9.14 18.97
CA TYR A 29 1.19 7.74 18.83
C TYR A 29 -0.08 6.89 18.92
N ILE A 30 -0.24 5.98 17.95
CA ILE A 30 -1.26 4.93 17.96
C ILE A 30 -0.57 3.58 17.80
N SER A 31 -0.89 2.64 18.67
CA SER A 31 -0.50 1.23 18.58
C SER A 31 -1.74 0.35 18.73
N HIS A 32 -2.02 -0.57 17.81
CA HIS A 32 -3.11 -1.51 18.03
C HIS A 32 -2.71 -2.94 17.72
N ASP A 33 -2.96 -3.83 18.67
CA ASP A 33 -2.82 -5.28 18.51
C ASP A 33 -4.22 -5.87 18.54
N LEU A 34 -4.77 -6.18 17.37
CA LEU A 34 -6.18 -6.50 17.22
C LEU A 34 -6.40 -7.90 16.67
N LEU A 35 -7.21 -8.67 17.38
CA LEU A 35 -7.59 -10.03 16.98
C LEU A 35 -9.10 -10.12 16.76
N ASN A 36 -9.48 -10.67 15.59
CA ASN A 36 -10.86 -10.95 15.20
C ASN A 36 -11.74 -9.67 15.20
N VAL A 37 -11.35 -8.69 14.37
CA VAL A 37 -12.13 -7.46 14.19
C VAL A 37 -12.95 -7.51 12.92
N ARG A 38 -14.25 -7.21 13.00
CA ARG A 38 -15.05 -7.26 11.76
C ARG A 38 -14.88 -6.01 10.90
N TYR A 39 -14.74 -4.83 11.50
CA TYR A 39 -14.56 -3.59 10.75
C TYR A 39 -13.70 -2.62 11.53
N ILE A 40 -12.72 -2.03 10.86
CA ILE A 40 -11.94 -0.89 11.34
C ILE A 40 -12.20 0.27 10.39
N ARG A 41 -12.55 1.42 10.96
CA ARG A 41 -12.58 2.70 10.24
C ARG A 41 -11.84 3.76 11.04
N ASN A 42 -10.81 4.36 10.49
CA ASN A 42 -10.09 5.43 11.16
C ASN A 42 -10.04 6.69 10.28
N ASP A 43 -10.44 7.82 10.85
CA ASP A 43 -10.29 9.14 10.25
C ASP A 43 -9.29 9.91 11.15
N LEU A 44 -8.01 9.98 10.75
CA LEU A 44 -6.90 10.44 11.61
C LEU A 44 -6.23 11.70 11.08
N LEU A 45 -6.03 12.68 11.96
CA LEU A 45 -5.34 13.93 11.65
C LEU A 45 -4.24 14.22 12.67
N ASN A 46 -3.04 14.50 12.16
CA ASN A 46 -1.83 14.80 12.94
C ASN A 46 -1.50 13.67 13.91
N VAL A 47 -1.25 12.49 13.35
CA VAL A 47 -0.83 11.29 14.09
C VAL A 47 0.58 10.91 13.64
N PRO A 48 1.64 11.46 14.24
CA PRO A 48 3.03 11.19 13.89
C PRO A 48 3.38 9.71 13.66
N TYR A 49 2.88 8.81 14.51
CA TYR A 49 3.24 7.39 14.46
C TYR A 49 2.02 6.49 14.58
N ILE A 50 1.88 5.56 13.63
CA ILE A 50 0.91 4.48 13.67
C ILE A 50 1.65 3.15 13.54
N SER A 51 1.34 2.23 14.45
CA SER A 51 1.73 0.82 14.37
C SER A 51 0.50 -0.05 14.60
N HIS A 52 0.28 -1.04 13.75
CA HIS A 52 -0.85 -1.94 13.84
C HIS A 52 -0.41 -3.38 13.55
N ASP A 53 -0.70 -4.29 14.47
CA ASP A 53 -0.64 -5.74 14.27
C ASP A 53 -2.08 -6.28 14.27
N LEU A 54 -2.56 -6.67 13.09
CA LEU A 54 -3.96 -7.00 12.87
C LEU A 54 -4.12 -8.42 12.36
N LEU A 55 -4.79 -9.25 13.16
CA LEU A 55 -5.13 -10.63 12.82
C LEU A 55 -6.63 -10.83 12.67
N ASN A 56 -7.04 -11.39 11.53
CA ASN A 56 -8.43 -11.70 11.18
C ASN A 56 -9.32 -10.45 11.20
N VAL A 57 -8.91 -9.40 10.48
CA VAL A 57 -9.70 -8.18 10.34
C VAL A 57 -10.48 -8.20 9.04
N ARG A 58 -11.82 -8.20 9.05
CA ARG A 58 -12.57 -8.41 7.81
C ARG A 58 -12.48 -7.23 6.83
N TYR A 59 -12.48 -6.00 7.34
CA TYR A 59 -12.42 -4.78 6.53
C TYR A 59 -11.65 -3.69 7.28
N ILE A 60 -10.76 -3.01 6.55
CA ILE A 60 -10.06 -1.82 7.01
C ILE A 60 -10.36 -0.68 6.05
N ARG A 61 -10.72 0.47 6.61
CA ARG A 61 -10.78 1.73 5.88
C ARG A 61 -10.08 2.82 6.69
N ASN A 62 -9.07 3.49 6.13
CA ASN A 62 -8.41 4.59 6.81
C ASN A 62 -8.32 5.83 5.93
N ASP A 63 -8.66 6.98 6.51
CA ASP A 63 -8.46 8.29 5.91
C ASP A 63 -7.42 9.02 6.79
N LEU A 64 -6.17 9.13 6.34
CA LEU A 64 -5.03 9.58 7.15
C LEU A 64 -4.42 10.87 6.60
N LEU A 65 -4.29 11.89 7.46
CA LEU A 65 -3.68 13.17 7.12
C LEU A 65 -2.59 13.55 8.13
N ASN A 66 -1.40 13.87 7.61
CA ASN A 66 -0.21 14.24 8.37
C ASN A 66 0.18 13.13 9.36
N VAL A 67 0.48 11.95 8.80
CA VAL A 67 0.93 10.77 9.53
C VAL A 67 2.34 10.40 9.07
N PRO A 68 3.39 11.03 9.62
CA PRO A 68 4.78 10.78 9.27
C PRO A 68 5.20 9.32 9.08
N TYR A 69 4.77 8.43 9.97
CA TYR A 69 5.21 7.03 9.97
C TYR A 69 4.04 6.07 10.14
N ILE A 70 3.95 5.11 9.23
CA ILE A 70 2.99 4.01 9.26
C ILE A 70 3.73 2.68 9.16
N SER A 71 3.38 1.77 10.07
CA SER A 71 3.76 0.36 10.01
C SER A 71 2.54 -0.53 10.24
N HIS A 72 2.27 -1.44 9.31
CA HIS A 72 1.22 -2.45 9.45
C HIS A 72 1.78 -3.86 9.26
N ASP A 73 1.43 -4.76 10.16
CA ASP A 73 1.51 -6.22 9.98
C ASP A 73 0.07 -6.76 9.94
N LEU A 74 -0.37 -7.25 8.77
CA LEU A 74 -1.76 -7.65 8.55
C LEU A 74 -1.85 -9.10 8.09
N LEU A 75 -2.55 -9.91 8.88
CA LEU A 75 -2.83 -11.30 8.56
C LEU A 75 -4.34 -11.55 8.43
N ASN A 76 -4.74 -12.12 7.30
CA ASN A 76 -6.12 -12.47 6.98
C ASN A 76 -7.04 -11.25 7.00
N VAL A 77 -6.72 -10.26 6.16
CA VAL A 77 -7.51 -9.04 5.99
C VAL A 77 -8.11 -9.00 4.59
N PRO A 78 -9.35 -9.48 4.39
CA PRO A 78 -10.01 -9.54 3.09
C PRO A 78 -10.00 -8.25 2.26
N TYR A 79 -10.17 -7.09 2.89
CA TYR A 79 -10.36 -5.83 2.19
C TYR A 79 -9.67 -4.67 2.91
N ILE A 80 -8.88 -3.92 2.16
CA ILE A 80 -8.18 -2.71 2.61
C ILE A 80 -8.48 -1.58 1.63
N SER A 81 -8.83 -0.41 2.17
CA SER A 81 -8.97 0.83 1.42
C SER A 81 -8.35 1.97 2.24
N ASN A 82 -7.32 2.64 1.73
CA ASN A 82 -6.69 3.75 2.44
C ASN A 82 -6.53 4.99 1.56
N ASP A 83 -6.86 6.15 2.14
CA ASP A 83 -6.60 7.47 1.57
C ASP A 83 -5.53 8.15 2.43
N LEU A 84 -4.32 8.31 1.90
CA LEU A 84 -3.15 8.79 2.66
C LEU A 84 -2.61 10.10 2.09
N LEU A 85 -2.55 11.14 2.93
CA LEU A 85 -2.01 12.44 2.57
C LEU A 85 -0.91 12.88 3.56
N ASN A 86 0.25 13.24 3.01
CA ASN A 86 1.44 13.66 3.76
C ASN A 86 1.90 12.59 4.75
N VAL A 87 2.20 11.40 4.21
CA VAL A 87 2.69 10.24 4.95
C VAL A 87 4.11 9.90 4.47
N PRO A 88 5.16 10.53 5.02
CA PRO A 88 6.54 10.31 4.63
C PRO A 88 7.02 8.86 4.48
N TYR A 89 6.63 7.97 5.39
CA TYR A 89 7.14 6.60 5.44
C TYR A 89 6.02 5.59 5.67
N ILE A 90 5.96 4.60 4.78
CA ILE A 90 5.03 3.48 4.87
C ILE A 90 5.82 2.17 4.77
N SER A 91 5.57 1.27 5.71
CA SER A 91 6.04 -0.12 5.68
C SER A 91 4.86 -1.05 5.95
N ASN A 92 4.54 -1.96 5.03
CA ASN A 92 3.47 -2.94 5.26
C ASN A 92 3.90 -4.37 4.94
N ASP A 93 3.60 -5.28 5.86
CA ASP A 93 3.74 -6.72 5.67
C ASP A 93 2.32 -7.32 5.63
N LEU A 94 1.88 -7.80 4.47
CA LEU A 94 0.50 -8.27 4.28
C LEU A 94 0.46 -9.73 3.85
N LEU A 95 -0.30 -10.54 4.59
CA LEU A 95 -0.52 -11.96 4.29
C LEU A 95 -2.02 -12.27 4.17
N ASN A 96 -2.40 -12.90 3.06
CA ASN A 96 -3.76 -13.30 2.73
C ASN A 96 -4.72 -12.10 2.71
N VAL A 97 -4.39 -11.09 1.91
CA VAL A 97 -5.19 -9.87 1.72
C VAL A 97 -5.76 -9.84 0.29
N PRO A 98 -6.97 -10.38 0.07
CA PRO A 98 -7.60 -10.42 -1.25
C PRO A 98 -7.69 -9.13 -2.06
N TYR A 99 -8.01 -7.99 -1.43
CA TYR A 99 -8.27 -6.75 -2.17
C TYR A 99 -7.64 -5.56 -1.46
N ILE A 100 -6.81 -4.82 -2.20
CA ILE A 100 -6.15 -3.59 -1.75
C ILE A 100 -6.46 -2.46 -2.75
N SER A 101 -6.86 -1.33 -2.21
CA SER A 101 -7.01 -0.06 -2.95
C SER A 101 -6.42 1.06 -2.11
N ASN A 102 -5.43 1.79 -2.64
CA ASN A 102 -4.85 2.93 -1.93
C ASN A 102 -4.71 4.17 -2.82
N ASP A 103 -5.05 5.32 -2.27
CA ASP A 103 -4.80 6.63 -2.88
C ASP A 103 -3.75 7.36 -2.03
N LEU A 104 -2.54 7.57 -2.56
CA LEU A 104 -1.42 8.17 -1.82
C LEU A 104 -0.96 9.48 -2.45
N LEU A 105 -0.82 10.51 -1.61
CA LEU A 105 -0.30 11.82 -2.01
C LEU A 105 0.80 12.30 -1.07
N ASN A 106 1.95 12.67 -1.64
CA ASN A 106 3.15 13.16 -0.95
C ASN A 106 3.72 12.13 0.05
N VAL A 107 4.10 10.96 -0.46
CA VAL A 107 4.70 9.86 0.31
C VAL A 107 6.13 9.59 -0.18
N PRO A 108 7.14 10.14 0.48
CA PRO A 108 8.55 9.88 0.16
C PRO A 108 8.99 8.42 0.01
N TYR A 109 8.60 7.52 0.90
CA TYR A 109 9.13 6.15 0.92
C TYR A 109 8.04 5.12 1.20
N ILE A 110 7.94 4.12 0.34
CA ILE A 110 7.02 2.99 0.48
C ILE A 110 7.80 1.68 0.34
N SER A 111 7.64 0.77 1.31
CA SER A 111 8.09 -0.61 1.22
C SER A 111 6.92 -1.53 1.55
N ASN A 112 6.63 -2.52 0.70
CA ASN A 112 5.58 -3.50 0.97
C ASN A 112 6.03 -4.92 0.64
N ASP A 113 5.78 -5.85 1.56
CA ASP A 113 5.97 -7.29 1.36
C ASP A 113 4.60 -7.97 1.38
N LEU A 114 4.15 -8.48 0.24
CA LEU A 114 2.79 -9.00 0.09
C LEU A 114 2.78 -10.46 -0.35
N LEU A 115 1.98 -11.28 0.35
CA LEU A 115 1.81 -12.70 0.05
C LEU A 115 0.33 -13.10 -0.06
N ASN A 116 0.00 -13.78 -1.17
CA ASN A 116 -1.33 -14.29 -1.49
C ASN A 116 -2.39 -13.18 -1.57
N VAL A 117 -2.16 -12.20 -2.46
CA VAL A 117 -3.02 -11.03 -2.65
C VAL A 117 -3.70 -11.06 -4.03
N PRO A 118 -4.97 -11.47 -4.13
CA PRO A 118 -5.70 -11.46 -5.40
C PRO A 118 -5.68 -10.17 -6.24
N TYR A 119 -5.92 -8.99 -5.67
CA TYR A 119 -6.06 -7.74 -6.42
C TYR A 119 -5.43 -6.55 -5.69
N ILE A 120 -4.69 -5.74 -6.43
CA ILE A 120 -4.08 -4.48 -5.96
C ILE A 120 -4.37 -3.36 -6.95
N SER A 121 -4.78 -2.20 -6.43
CA SER A 121 -4.88 -0.93 -7.16
C SER A 121 -4.25 0.17 -6.32
N ASN A 122 -3.28 0.92 -6.84
CA ASN A 122 -2.77 2.11 -6.15
C ASN A 122 -2.67 3.33 -7.07
N ASP A 123 -3.13 4.47 -6.59
CA ASP A 123 -3.01 5.76 -7.27
C ASP A 123 -2.04 6.64 -6.45
N LEU A 124 -0.85 6.90 -6.98
CA LEU A 124 0.22 7.55 -6.24
C LEU A 124 0.70 8.85 -6.89
N LEU A 125 0.88 9.90 -6.08
CA LEU A 125 1.32 11.21 -6.53
C LEU A 125 2.44 11.79 -5.65
N ASN A 126 3.52 12.22 -6.29
CA ASN A 126 4.71 12.86 -5.70
C ASN A 126 5.43 11.96 -4.69
N ILE A 127 6.02 10.87 -5.18
CA ILE A 127 6.57 9.78 -4.36
C ILE A 127 8.05 9.57 -4.67
N PRO A 128 9.01 10.03 -3.87
CA PRO A 128 10.42 9.78 -4.08
C PRO A 128 10.83 8.32 -4.40
N TYR A 129 10.37 7.31 -3.64
CA TYR A 129 10.81 5.92 -3.79
C TYR A 129 9.70 4.91 -3.48
N ILE A 130 9.69 3.80 -4.23
CA ILE A 130 8.80 2.66 -4.01
C ILE A 130 9.57 1.34 -4.13
N SER A 131 9.32 0.42 -3.18
CA SER A 131 9.73 -0.98 -3.28
C SER A 131 8.63 -1.97 -2.93
N HIS A 132 8.52 -3.06 -3.70
CA HIS A 132 7.52 -4.11 -3.48
C HIS A 132 8.08 -5.52 -3.72
N ASP A 133 7.85 -6.42 -2.76
CA ASP A 133 8.12 -7.85 -2.89
C ASP A 133 6.79 -8.62 -2.87
N LEU A 134 6.33 -9.09 -4.03
CA LEU A 134 4.97 -9.63 -4.19
C LEU A 134 4.97 -11.10 -4.62
N LEU A 135 4.16 -11.92 -3.95
CA LEU A 135 4.00 -13.34 -4.26
C LEU A 135 2.52 -13.77 -4.39
N ASN A 136 2.21 -14.47 -5.49
CA ASN A 136 0.90 -15.04 -5.81
C ASN A 136 -0.20 -13.98 -5.92
N VAL A 137 0.03 -12.98 -6.79
CA VAL A 137 -0.88 -11.85 -6.98
C VAL A 137 -1.59 -11.91 -8.34
N PRO A 138 -2.85 -12.37 -8.42
CA PRO A 138 -3.60 -12.42 -9.68
C PRO A 138 -3.61 -11.15 -10.54
N TYR A 139 -3.82 -9.96 -9.96
CA TYR A 139 -3.92 -8.70 -10.70
C TYR A 139 -3.30 -7.52 -9.95
N ILE A 140 -2.61 -6.66 -10.70
CA ILE A 140 -2.03 -5.40 -10.22
C ILE A 140 -2.38 -4.27 -11.18
N SER A 141 -2.81 -3.13 -10.63
CA SER A 141 -2.99 -1.85 -11.33
C SER A 141 -2.29 -0.74 -10.56
N HIS A 142 -1.54 0.12 -11.25
CA HIS A 142 -0.94 1.30 -10.63
C HIS A 142 -1.01 2.54 -11.53
N ASP A 143 -1.45 3.67 -10.97
CA ASP A 143 -1.42 4.97 -11.63
C ASP A 143 -0.45 5.88 -10.87
N LEU A 144 0.75 6.10 -11.41
CA LEU A 144 1.85 6.74 -10.68
C LEU A 144 2.29 8.06 -11.34
N LEU A 145 2.41 9.12 -10.55
CA LEU A 145 2.85 10.44 -11.00
C LEU A 145 4.00 11.00 -10.12
N ASN A 146 5.07 11.43 -10.78
CA ASN A 146 6.25 12.05 -10.17
C ASN A 146 6.94 11.14 -9.16
N VAL A 147 7.44 9.99 -9.63
CA VAL A 147 8.12 8.98 -8.81
C VAL A 147 9.59 8.81 -9.22
N PRO A 148 10.58 9.39 -8.52
CA PRO A 148 12.00 9.26 -8.86
C PRO A 148 12.51 7.82 -9.07
N TYR A 149 12.09 6.86 -8.24
CA TYR A 149 12.59 5.48 -8.32
C TYR A 149 11.54 4.43 -7.93
N ILE A 150 11.51 3.32 -8.70
CA ILE A 150 10.69 2.14 -8.43
C ILE A 150 11.56 0.87 -8.52
N SER A 151 11.43 -0.03 -7.55
CA SER A 151 12.02 -1.37 -7.57
C SER A 151 11.01 -2.42 -7.14
N ASN A 152 10.66 -3.38 -7.99
CA ASN A 152 9.68 -4.41 -7.63
C ASN A 152 10.18 -5.83 -7.97
N ASP A 153 10.02 -6.75 -7.03
CA ASP A 153 10.31 -8.18 -7.18
C ASP A 153 8.99 -8.95 -7.14
N LEU A 154 8.55 -9.46 -8.31
CA LEU A 154 7.21 -10.03 -8.47
C LEU A 154 7.25 -11.50 -8.90
N LEU A 155 6.52 -12.36 -8.19
CA LEU A 155 6.39 -13.79 -8.48
C LEU A 155 4.92 -14.22 -8.60
N ASN A 156 4.62 -14.91 -9.72
CA ASN A 156 3.31 -15.48 -10.04
C ASN A 156 2.21 -14.41 -10.11
N VAL A 157 2.38 -13.45 -11.02
CA VAL A 157 1.43 -12.35 -11.26
C VAL A 157 0.84 -12.44 -12.67
N PRO A 158 -0.34 -13.05 -12.87
CA PRO A 158 -0.99 -13.18 -14.17
C PRO A 158 -1.09 -11.90 -15.01
N TYR A 159 -1.46 -10.77 -14.39
CA TYR A 159 -1.73 -9.51 -15.08
C TYR A 159 -1.18 -8.30 -14.33
N ILE A 160 -0.49 -7.43 -15.05
CA ILE A 160 -0.02 -6.13 -14.57
C ILE A 160 -0.46 -5.04 -15.56
N SER A 161 -1.02 -3.96 -15.04
CA SER A 161 -1.31 -2.73 -15.77
C SER A 161 -0.71 -1.55 -15.02
N ASN A 162 0.13 -0.73 -15.65
CA ASN A 162 0.65 0.49 -15.00
C ASN A 162 0.61 1.70 -15.93
N ASP A 163 0.16 2.83 -15.41
CA ASP A 163 0.21 4.14 -16.07
C ASP A 163 1.20 5.03 -15.30
N LEU A 164 2.39 5.25 -15.87
CA LEU A 164 3.52 5.90 -15.18
C LEU A 164 3.91 7.22 -15.85
N LEU A 165 3.90 8.32 -15.08
CA LEU A 165 4.31 9.64 -15.54
C LEU A 165 5.43 10.23 -14.67
N ASN A 166 6.50 10.68 -15.34
CA ASN A 166 7.68 11.30 -14.72
C ASN A 166 8.36 10.36 -13.71
N VAL A 167 8.76 9.18 -14.19
CA VAL A 167 9.46 8.16 -13.39
C VAL A 167 10.87 7.95 -13.97
N PRO A 168 11.90 8.65 -13.47
CA PRO A 168 13.27 8.56 -13.97
C PRO A 168 13.87 7.15 -14.04
N TYR A 169 13.62 6.31 -13.03
CA TYR A 169 14.26 5.00 -12.88
C TYR A 169 13.28 3.91 -12.46
N ILE A 170 13.26 2.81 -13.20
CA ILE A 170 12.46 1.62 -12.90
C ILE A 170 13.34 0.39 -12.95
N SER A 171 13.24 -0.47 -11.93
CA SER A 171 13.79 -1.83 -11.92
C SER A 171 12.70 -2.84 -11.59
N HIS A 172 12.59 -3.90 -12.37
CA HIS A 172 11.66 -5.00 -12.11
C HIS A 172 12.30 -6.36 -12.30
N ASP A 173 12.13 -7.24 -11.32
CA ASP A 173 12.49 -8.65 -11.39
C ASP A 173 11.19 -9.47 -11.41
N LEU A 174 10.80 -9.98 -12.59
CA LEU A 174 9.49 -10.57 -12.82
C LEU A 174 9.58 -12.05 -13.19
N LEU A 175 8.93 -12.91 -12.42
CA LEU A 175 8.83 -14.34 -12.67
C LEU A 175 7.37 -14.80 -12.79
N ASN A 176 7.05 -15.48 -13.90
CA ASN A 176 5.72 -16.01 -14.20
C ASN A 176 4.65 -14.93 -14.27
N VAL A 177 4.88 -13.93 -15.15
CA VAL A 177 3.96 -12.83 -15.42
C VAL A 177 3.47 -12.89 -16.87
N PRO A 178 2.39 -13.63 -17.17
CA PRO A 178 1.83 -13.80 -18.51
C PRO A 178 1.60 -12.52 -19.31
N TYR A 179 1.04 -11.48 -18.68
CA TYR A 179 0.58 -10.26 -19.36
C TYR A 179 1.01 -8.99 -18.61
N ILE A 180 1.67 -8.10 -19.34
CA ILE A 180 2.07 -6.76 -18.87
C ILE A 180 1.58 -5.72 -19.87
N SER A 181 0.91 -4.68 -19.37
CA SER A 181 0.61 -3.46 -20.11
C SER A 181 1.14 -2.26 -19.35
N ASN A 182 2.03 -1.48 -19.96
CA ASN A 182 2.58 -0.27 -19.36
C ASN A 182 2.43 0.91 -20.32
N ASP A 183 1.88 2.01 -19.83
CA ASP A 183 1.88 3.31 -20.51
C ASP A 183 2.84 4.25 -19.76
N LEU A 184 3.99 4.52 -20.37
CA LEU A 184 5.13 5.19 -19.74
C LEU A 184 5.40 6.55 -20.40
N LEU A 185 5.38 7.63 -19.61
CA LEU A 185 5.72 8.98 -20.05
C LEU A 185 6.87 9.58 -19.23
N ASN A 186 7.93 10.02 -19.91
CA ASN A 186 9.15 10.59 -19.32
C ASN A 186 9.89 9.61 -18.38
N VAL A 187 10.21 8.43 -18.92
CA VAL A 187 10.91 7.33 -18.22
C VAL A 187 12.22 6.99 -18.97
N PRO A 188 13.33 7.67 -18.66
CA PRO A 188 14.60 7.52 -19.37
C PRO A 188 15.34 6.21 -19.07
N TYR A 189 15.16 5.61 -17.88
CA TYR A 189 15.91 4.42 -17.47
C TYR A 189 15.00 3.30 -16.95
N ILE A 190 15.08 2.15 -17.61
CA ILE A 190 14.29 0.96 -17.30
C ILE A 190 15.20 -0.26 -17.34
N SER A 191 15.19 -1.07 -16.28
CA SER A 191 15.81 -2.40 -16.22
C SER A 191 14.78 -3.46 -15.88
N HIS A 192 14.86 -4.59 -16.58
CA HIS A 192 13.96 -5.71 -16.37
C HIS A 192 14.72 -7.04 -16.44
N ASP A 193 14.53 -7.87 -15.43
CA ASP A 193 14.87 -9.29 -15.46
C ASP A 193 13.57 -10.11 -15.55
N LEU A 194 13.25 -10.58 -16.75
CA LEU A 194 11.96 -11.22 -17.07
C LEU A 194 12.12 -12.72 -17.32
N LEU A 195 11.33 -13.54 -16.64
CA LEU A 195 11.24 -14.98 -16.89
C LEU A 195 9.77 -15.43 -16.99
N ASN A 196 9.45 -16.13 -18.08
CA ASN A 196 8.10 -16.61 -18.42
C ASN A 196 7.06 -15.48 -18.61
N VAL A 197 7.43 -14.46 -19.41
CA VAL A 197 6.57 -13.32 -19.78
C VAL A 197 6.30 -13.34 -21.30
N PRO A 198 5.24 -14.03 -21.78
CA PRO A 198 4.92 -14.18 -23.20
C PRO A 198 4.32 -12.93 -23.85
N TYR A 199 3.63 -12.05 -23.10
CA TYR A 199 2.96 -10.89 -23.66
C TYR A 199 3.31 -9.60 -22.91
N ILE A 200 3.83 -8.63 -23.65
CA ILE A 200 4.20 -7.31 -23.15
C ILE A 200 3.71 -6.26 -24.15
N SER A 201 2.87 -5.34 -23.70
CA SER A 201 2.63 -4.05 -24.37
C SER A 201 3.31 -2.96 -23.56
N HIS A 202 4.10 -2.14 -24.24
CA HIS A 202 4.71 -0.94 -23.67
C HIS A 202 4.49 0.19 -24.65
N ASP A 203 3.78 1.24 -24.22
CA ASP A 203 3.86 2.55 -24.85
C ASP A 203 4.85 3.38 -24.05
N LEU A 204 5.88 3.91 -24.73
CA LEU A 204 6.91 4.72 -24.10
C LEU A 204 7.03 6.01 -24.89
N LEU A 205 6.60 7.10 -24.27
CA LEU A 205 6.75 8.45 -24.77
C LEU A 205 7.72 9.21 -23.87
N ASN A 206 8.86 9.63 -24.42
CA ASN A 206 9.87 10.43 -23.70
C ASN A 206 9.94 11.85 -24.23
#